data_AF-A0A7C7LTB2-F1
#
_entry.id   AF-A0A7C7LTB2-F1
#
_cell.length_a   1.000
_cell.length_b   1.000
_cell.length_c   1.000
_cell.angle_alpha   90.00
_cell.angle_beta   90.00
_cell.angle_gamma   90.00
#
_symmetry.space_group_name_H-M   'P 1'
#
loop_
_entity.id
_entity.type
_entity.pdbx_description
1 polymer ?
#
loop_
_entity_poly.entity_id
_entity_poly.type
_entity_poly.pdbx_seq_one_letter_code
_entity_poly.pdbx_strand_id
1 'polypeptide(L)'
;MLTPEVMVDAPPPLLLCKGVEVRRGLSTVLKGVDLAVGEGEIIALVGPNGCGKSTLVETAAGMHMMRAGSTSHVDGKTLAVIRNHHGHRGLSQPFGLALQKDGASGDELVGERLQVAIDMGVEKNYSPTALDDEAVKWGLSHRLNDRIAWLSGGMARRVSVLAGLFPALISQSPRLVILDEPSSGLDRDGGRILCEELTALAEKGHGILVATHNQKVIDIATKTIEWVGKKLDTEAVEYDSPSIKAPSELGARAKTFRTWANILDYRTWGSIAANGVAGILTILLILALSVDDVASTAGASWMMTLLSVPAFVAGLIPASTLRHLDEQSCGRWWDAQSAGQLPISPPQALPLVGAGLTAIALMTLPLPQWGSQVDGVIELSLITLGGLLTWLVSLIHISQWRLVSSLERGNALLFSLFLPFLIYPFLLWTNGQVSMLDAELELFERFSNLLAGAAIFLGLFLVLRLLRPS
;
A
#
# COMPACT_ATOMS: atom_id res chain seq x y z
N MET A 1 25.25 -23.41 -46.68
CA MET A 1 25.98 -23.37 -45.40
C MET A 1 25.71 -22.01 -44.78
N LEU A 2 24.67 -21.93 -43.95
CA LEU A 2 24.42 -20.77 -43.08
C LEU A 2 25.18 -21.08 -41.78
N THR A 3 26.04 -20.16 -41.37
CA THR A 3 26.78 -20.23 -40.10
C THR A 3 25.80 -20.26 -38.93
N PRO A 4 26.02 -21.10 -37.91
CA PRO A 4 25.19 -21.06 -36.71
C PRO A 4 25.43 -19.72 -36.02
N GLU A 5 24.35 -18.94 -35.83
CA GLU A 5 24.37 -17.79 -34.95
C GLU A 5 24.86 -18.24 -33.58
N VAL A 6 25.94 -17.61 -33.13
CA VAL A 6 26.50 -17.79 -31.80
C VAL A 6 25.43 -17.33 -30.81
N MET A 7 24.69 -18.28 -30.24
CA MET A 7 23.85 -18.02 -29.08
C MET A 7 24.77 -17.57 -27.96
N VAL A 8 24.69 -16.29 -27.61
CA VAL A 8 25.38 -15.77 -26.43
C VAL A 8 24.64 -16.32 -25.23
N ASP A 9 25.28 -17.24 -24.52
CA ASP A 9 24.85 -17.86 -23.26
C ASP A 9 24.94 -16.83 -22.11
N ALA A 10 24.36 -15.64 -22.32
CA ALA A 10 24.33 -14.58 -21.31
C ALA A 10 23.30 -14.95 -20.23
N PRO A 11 23.63 -14.77 -18.93
CA PRO A 11 22.65 -14.96 -17.87
C PRO A 11 21.46 -14.02 -18.09
N PRO A 12 20.23 -14.49 -17.82
CA PRO A 12 19.03 -13.73 -18.13
C PRO A 12 18.95 -12.44 -17.28
N PRO A 13 18.49 -11.32 -17.84
CA PRO A 13 18.54 -10.02 -17.17
C PRO A 13 17.56 -9.97 -16.01
N LEU A 14 17.99 -9.43 -14.86
CA LEU A 14 17.16 -9.24 -13.67
C LEU A 14 15.98 -8.29 -13.90
N LEU A 15 16.13 -7.32 -14.83
CA LEU A 15 15.04 -6.45 -15.30
C LEU A 15 14.98 -6.48 -16.82
N LEU A 16 13.77 -6.59 -17.37
CA LEU A 16 13.49 -6.40 -18.78
C LEU A 16 12.30 -5.45 -18.96
N CYS A 17 12.54 -4.31 -19.61
CA CYS A 17 11.54 -3.41 -20.16
C CYS A 17 11.54 -3.58 -21.67
N LYS A 18 10.38 -3.91 -22.26
CA LYS A 18 10.25 -4.12 -23.70
C LYS A 18 9.18 -3.21 -24.29
N GLY A 19 9.55 -2.37 -25.25
CA GLY A 19 8.67 -1.50 -26.02
C GLY A 19 7.81 -0.57 -25.16
N VAL A 20 8.34 -0.10 -24.03
CA VAL A 20 7.56 0.63 -23.04
C VAL A 20 7.12 2.00 -23.58
N GLU A 21 5.81 2.21 -23.68
CA GLU A 21 5.20 3.51 -23.97
C GLU A 21 4.36 3.99 -22.78
N VAL A 22 4.66 5.18 -22.25
CA VAL A 22 3.95 5.78 -21.11
C VAL A 22 3.55 7.20 -21.45
N ARG A 23 2.29 7.52 -21.17
CA ARG A 23 1.73 8.87 -21.32
C ARG A 23 1.38 9.43 -19.94
N ARG A 24 1.63 10.73 -19.77
CA ARG A 24 1.15 11.52 -18.63
C ARG A 24 0.28 12.64 -19.16
N GLY A 25 -1.02 12.55 -18.88
CA GLY A 25 -2.01 13.42 -19.53
C GLY A 25 -1.95 13.26 -21.04
N LEU A 26 -1.77 14.36 -21.77
CA LEU A 26 -1.66 14.36 -23.23
C LEU A 26 -0.23 14.14 -23.75
N SER A 27 0.78 14.13 -22.87
CA SER A 27 2.18 14.03 -23.27
C SER A 27 2.66 12.58 -23.25
N THR A 28 3.31 12.14 -24.32
CA THR A 28 4.07 10.88 -24.31
C THR A 28 5.45 11.14 -23.71
N VAL A 29 5.74 10.45 -22.59
CA VAL A 29 6.99 10.62 -21.83
C VAL A 29 7.99 9.52 -22.21
N LEU A 30 7.52 8.27 -22.30
CA LEU A 30 8.30 7.13 -22.80
C LEU A 30 7.70 6.67 -24.12
N LYS A 31 8.52 6.38 -25.13
CA LYS A 31 8.07 5.95 -26.45
C LYS A 31 8.91 4.79 -26.98
N GLY A 32 8.41 3.56 -26.79
CA GLY A 32 9.05 2.35 -27.29
C GLY A 32 10.43 2.11 -26.68
N VAL A 33 10.54 2.27 -25.36
CA VAL A 33 11.81 2.12 -24.64
C VAL A 33 12.08 0.65 -24.34
N ASP A 34 13.26 0.18 -24.73
CA ASP A 34 13.79 -1.14 -24.39
C ASP A 34 14.93 -0.99 -23.37
N LEU A 35 14.93 -1.75 -22.29
CA LEU A 35 15.99 -1.69 -21.27
C LEU A 35 16.13 -3.06 -20.63
N ALA A 36 17.36 -3.56 -20.52
CA ALA A 36 17.69 -4.74 -19.74
C ALA A 36 18.75 -4.39 -18.70
N VAL A 37 18.63 -4.96 -17.50
CA VAL A 37 19.65 -4.89 -16.44
C VAL A 37 20.07 -6.32 -16.11
N GLY A 38 21.33 -6.65 -16.37
CA GLY A 38 21.94 -7.93 -16.07
C GLY A 38 22.37 -8.10 -14.61
N GLU A 39 22.79 -9.31 -14.26
CA GLU A 39 23.49 -9.58 -12.99
C GLU A 39 24.83 -8.84 -12.96
N GLY A 40 25.12 -8.18 -11.85
CA GLY A 40 26.35 -7.42 -11.64
C GLY A 40 26.48 -6.15 -12.49
N GLU A 41 25.44 -5.76 -13.23
CA GLU A 41 25.43 -4.51 -14.00
C GLU A 41 24.95 -3.33 -13.17
N ILE A 42 25.66 -2.21 -13.26
CA ILE A 42 25.19 -0.90 -12.80
C ILE A 42 24.84 -0.07 -14.03
N ILE A 43 23.54 0.19 -14.24
CA ILE A 43 23.05 1.04 -15.31
C ILE A 43 22.69 2.42 -14.77
N ALA A 44 23.39 3.45 -15.25
CA ALA A 44 23.09 4.84 -14.95
C ALA A 44 22.20 5.47 -16.04
N LEU A 45 20.97 5.87 -15.67
CA LEU A 45 20.11 6.70 -16.52
C LEU A 45 20.44 8.17 -16.31
N VAL A 46 20.97 8.82 -17.33
CA VAL A 46 21.46 10.20 -17.28
C VAL A 46 20.66 11.09 -18.22
N GLY A 47 20.34 12.31 -17.78
CA GLY A 47 19.63 13.28 -18.60
C GLY A 47 19.11 14.46 -17.80
N PRO A 48 18.61 15.51 -18.46
CA PRO A 48 18.09 16.71 -17.79
C PRO A 48 16.85 16.42 -16.93
N ASN A 49 16.53 17.33 -16.01
CA ASN A 49 15.33 17.21 -15.19
C ASN A 49 14.07 17.26 -16.07
N GLY A 50 13.14 16.34 -15.82
CA GLY A 50 11.88 16.24 -16.57
C GLY A 50 11.97 15.50 -17.92
N CYS A 51 13.11 14.90 -18.29
CA CYS A 51 13.20 14.13 -19.54
C CYS A 51 12.42 12.80 -19.51
N GLY A 52 12.23 12.20 -18.32
CA GLY A 52 11.49 10.96 -18.15
C GLY A 52 12.16 9.90 -17.27
N LYS A 53 13.37 10.14 -16.72
CA LYS A 53 14.10 9.19 -15.85
C LYS A 53 13.24 8.56 -14.75
N SER A 54 12.66 9.39 -13.90
CA SER A 54 11.77 8.93 -12.82
C SER A 54 10.53 8.20 -13.36
N THR A 55 10.04 8.56 -14.55
CA THR A 55 8.93 7.83 -15.18
C THR A 55 9.37 6.43 -15.61
N LEU A 56 10.58 6.27 -16.14
CA LEU A 56 11.13 4.96 -16.48
C LEU A 56 11.38 4.11 -15.23
N VAL A 57 12.00 4.67 -14.19
CA VAL A 57 12.22 4.01 -12.89
C VAL A 57 10.90 3.54 -12.29
N GLU A 58 9.90 4.42 -12.20
CA GLU A 58 8.59 4.07 -11.65
C GLU A 58 7.85 3.04 -12.54
N THR A 59 8.09 3.03 -13.85
CA THR A 59 7.51 2.04 -14.77
C THR A 59 8.20 0.68 -14.64
N ALA A 60 9.52 0.66 -14.50
CA ALA A 60 10.31 -0.53 -14.19
C ALA A 60 9.82 -1.18 -12.89
N ALA A 61 9.51 -0.39 -11.86
CA ALA A 61 8.90 -0.87 -10.62
C ALA A 61 7.39 -1.20 -10.72
N GLY A 62 6.78 -1.10 -11.91
CA GLY A 62 5.38 -1.45 -12.18
C GLY A 62 4.33 -0.44 -11.66
N MET A 63 4.72 0.79 -11.35
CA MET A 63 3.82 1.80 -10.77
C MET A 63 2.93 2.49 -11.81
N HIS A 64 3.34 2.55 -13.07
CA HIS A 64 2.58 3.20 -14.14
C HIS A 64 1.85 2.21 -15.02
N MET A 65 0.65 2.57 -15.46
CA MET A 65 0.00 1.90 -16.58
C MET A 65 0.72 2.29 -17.87
N MET A 66 0.95 1.30 -18.72
CA MET A 66 1.62 1.49 -20.01
C MET A 66 0.60 1.44 -21.14
N ARG A 67 0.85 2.20 -22.22
CA ARG A 67 0.07 2.14 -23.46
C ARG A 67 0.49 0.97 -24.33
N ALA A 68 1.77 0.61 -24.29
CA ALA A 68 2.37 -0.50 -25.00
C ALA A 68 3.55 -1.05 -24.20
N GLY A 69 3.90 -2.31 -24.46
CA GLY A 69 5.05 -2.96 -23.84
C GLY A 69 4.77 -3.66 -22.53
N SER A 70 5.85 -4.07 -21.86
CA SER A 70 5.84 -4.77 -20.58
C SER A 70 7.12 -4.53 -19.78
N THR A 71 7.01 -4.63 -18.46
CA THR A 71 8.14 -4.68 -17.54
C THR A 71 8.11 -6.00 -16.78
N SER A 72 9.27 -6.63 -16.63
CA SER A 72 9.39 -7.97 -16.07
C SER A 72 10.68 -8.12 -15.28
N HIS A 73 10.63 -8.92 -14.22
CA HIS A 73 11.82 -9.36 -13.48
C HIS A 73 12.12 -10.81 -13.81
N VAL A 74 13.40 -11.15 -13.91
CA VAL A 74 13.81 -12.55 -13.99
C VAL A 74 14.25 -13.03 -12.61
N ASP A 75 13.74 -14.20 -12.25
CA ASP A 75 14.09 -14.98 -11.08
C ASP A 75 14.66 -16.33 -11.52
N GLY A 76 15.99 -16.43 -11.54
CA GLY A 76 16.71 -17.57 -12.09
C GLY A 76 16.35 -17.79 -13.56
N LYS A 77 15.48 -18.77 -13.85
CA LYS A 77 15.00 -19.08 -15.21
C LYS A 77 13.56 -18.66 -15.48
N THR A 78 12.91 -17.98 -14.53
CA THR A 78 11.49 -17.64 -14.59
C THR A 78 11.32 -16.14 -14.79
N LEU A 79 10.46 -15.72 -15.72
CA LEU A 79 10.13 -14.31 -15.91
C LEU A 79 8.80 -14.00 -15.23
N ALA A 80 8.85 -13.09 -14.27
CA ALA A 80 7.68 -12.54 -13.60
C ALA A 80 7.33 -11.19 -14.24
N VAL A 81 6.20 -11.13 -14.95
CA VAL A 81 5.67 -9.86 -15.47
C VAL A 81 5.28 -8.98 -14.29
N ILE A 82 6.00 -7.88 -14.09
CA ILE A 82 5.67 -6.89 -13.06
C ILE A 82 4.41 -6.17 -13.49
N ARG A 83 4.39 -5.69 -14.75
CA ARG A 83 3.22 -5.06 -15.36
C ARG A 83 3.27 -5.15 -16.88
N ASN A 84 2.11 -5.19 -17.55
CA ASN A 84 2.01 -5.02 -18.99
C ASN A 84 0.92 -4.02 -19.40
N HIS A 85 0.89 -3.64 -20.68
CA HIS A 85 -0.09 -2.71 -21.23
C HIS A 85 -1.54 -3.25 -21.24
N HIS A 86 -1.72 -4.57 -21.14
CA HIS A 86 -3.04 -5.19 -20.92
C HIS A 86 -3.53 -5.06 -19.47
N GLY A 87 -2.73 -4.45 -18.60
CA GLY A 87 -3.04 -4.25 -17.20
C GLY A 87 -2.30 -5.22 -16.28
N HIS A 88 -2.24 -6.51 -16.65
CA HIS A 88 -1.73 -7.60 -15.82
C HIS A 88 -0.56 -7.21 -14.92
N ARG A 89 -0.75 -7.43 -13.62
CA ARG A 89 0.25 -7.15 -12.60
C ARG A 89 0.63 -8.40 -11.81
N GLY A 90 1.87 -8.85 -11.97
CA GLY A 90 2.40 -10.05 -11.30
C GLY A 90 3.28 -9.69 -10.12
N LEU A 91 3.22 -10.53 -9.07
CA LEU A 91 4.16 -10.44 -7.96
C LEU A 91 5.54 -10.87 -8.47
N SER A 92 6.54 -10.00 -8.32
CA SER A 92 7.93 -10.34 -8.60
C SER A 92 8.64 -10.80 -7.33
N GLN A 93 9.83 -11.36 -7.50
CA GLN A 93 10.77 -11.47 -6.40
C GLN A 93 11.02 -10.10 -5.73
N PRO A 94 11.35 -10.10 -4.44
CA PRO A 94 11.76 -8.90 -3.73
C PRO A 94 12.87 -8.16 -4.47
N PHE A 95 12.75 -6.85 -4.54
CA PHE A 95 13.71 -5.97 -5.18
C PHE A 95 13.91 -4.71 -4.35
N GLY A 96 15.10 -4.12 -4.47
CA GLY A 96 15.45 -2.86 -3.87
C GLY A 96 14.77 -1.68 -4.55
N LEU A 97 14.21 -0.74 -3.78
CA LEU A 97 13.53 0.42 -4.35
C LEU A 97 13.69 1.66 -3.46
N ALA A 98 14.32 2.70 -3.99
CA ALA A 98 14.34 4.05 -3.41
C ALA A 98 13.75 5.06 -4.42
N LEU A 99 12.66 5.72 -4.02
CA LEU A 99 11.99 6.75 -4.83
C LEU A 99 12.56 8.13 -4.57
N GLN A 100 12.33 9.07 -5.49
CA GLN A 100 12.77 10.46 -5.34
C GLN A 100 12.16 11.15 -4.10
N LYS A 101 10.93 10.78 -3.72
CA LYS A 101 10.23 11.28 -2.52
C LYS A 101 10.25 10.28 -1.36
N ASP A 102 11.30 9.48 -1.22
CA ASP A 102 11.61 8.59 -0.10
C ASP A 102 10.68 7.38 0.18
N GLY A 103 9.41 7.42 -0.21
CA GLY A 103 8.53 6.24 -0.20
C GLY A 103 8.23 5.70 1.21
N ALA A 104 8.15 6.58 2.21
CA ALA A 104 7.87 6.26 3.61
C ALA A 104 6.91 7.29 4.22
N SER A 105 6.11 6.88 5.21
CA SER A 105 5.31 7.80 6.03
C SER A 105 6.22 8.52 7.01
N GLY A 106 5.93 9.81 7.27
CA GLY A 106 6.73 10.61 8.20
C GLY A 106 6.67 10.11 9.64
N ASP A 107 5.60 9.40 10.00
CA ASP A 107 5.38 8.84 11.34
C ASP A 107 6.06 7.49 11.57
N GLU A 108 6.67 6.88 10.54
CA GLU A 108 7.50 5.68 10.71
C GLU A 108 8.76 6.03 11.50
N LEU A 109 9.20 5.10 12.36
CA LEU A 109 10.54 5.18 12.93
C LEU A 109 11.57 4.71 11.90
N VAL A 110 12.79 5.22 11.97
CA VAL A 110 13.88 4.81 11.07
C VAL A 110 14.08 3.30 11.11
N GLY A 111 14.25 2.71 12.30
CA GLY A 111 14.46 1.27 12.44
C GLY A 111 13.29 0.44 11.92
N GLU A 112 12.05 0.91 12.11
CA GLU A 112 10.86 0.24 11.58
C GLU A 112 10.84 0.25 10.06
N ARG A 113 11.18 1.37 9.43
CA ARG A 113 11.22 1.49 7.98
C ARG A 113 12.27 0.56 7.37
N LEU A 114 13.46 0.49 7.98
CA LEU A 114 14.53 -0.41 7.57
C LEU A 114 14.13 -1.87 7.78
N GLN A 115 13.49 -2.20 8.91
CA GLN A 115 12.96 -3.54 9.17
C GLN A 115 11.87 -3.94 8.17
N VAL A 116 10.99 -3.01 7.78
CA VAL A 116 9.99 -3.25 6.72
C VAL A 116 10.67 -3.57 5.40
N ALA A 117 11.77 -2.90 5.05
CA ALA A 117 12.51 -3.22 3.83
C ALA A 117 13.12 -4.63 3.88
N ILE A 118 13.66 -5.04 5.03
CA ILE A 118 14.19 -6.39 5.27
C ILE A 118 13.07 -7.45 5.16
N ASP A 119 11.95 -7.23 5.86
CA ASP A 119 10.82 -8.15 5.89
C ASP A 119 10.18 -8.34 4.49
N MET A 120 10.28 -7.31 3.64
CA MET A 120 9.84 -7.37 2.25
C MET A 120 10.85 -8.08 1.32
N GLY A 121 12.10 -8.25 1.76
CA GLY A 121 13.16 -9.05 1.12
C GLY A 121 12.94 -10.58 1.17
N VAL A 122 12.00 -11.04 2.02
CA VAL A 122 11.49 -12.42 2.21
C VAL A 122 12.52 -13.50 2.57
N GLU A 123 13.83 -13.28 2.39
CA GLU A 123 14.86 -14.18 2.90
C GLU A 123 14.89 -14.16 4.43
N LYS A 124 14.67 -15.32 5.06
CA LYS A 124 14.67 -15.48 6.52
C LYS A 124 16.05 -15.73 7.10
N ASN A 125 17.04 -16.04 6.26
CA ASN A 125 18.40 -16.36 6.67
C ASN A 125 19.31 -15.14 6.47
N TYR A 126 19.00 -14.03 7.13
CA TYR A 126 19.87 -12.86 7.20
C TYR A 126 20.49 -12.73 8.58
N SER A 127 21.63 -12.04 8.68
CA SER A 127 22.27 -11.81 9.98
C SER A 127 21.32 -11.01 10.89
N PRO A 128 21.08 -11.42 12.14
CA PRO A 128 20.24 -10.66 13.07
C PRO A 128 20.79 -9.26 13.35
N THR A 129 22.09 -9.03 13.12
CA THR A 129 22.76 -7.72 13.28
C THR A 129 22.77 -6.88 12.02
N ALA A 130 22.28 -7.39 10.87
CA ALA A 130 22.42 -6.72 9.58
C ALA A 130 21.84 -5.29 9.58
N LEU A 131 20.71 -5.07 10.27
CA LEU A 131 20.13 -3.74 10.41
C LEU A 131 21.06 -2.81 11.17
N ASP A 132 21.58 -3.24 12.32
CA ASP A 132 22.43 -2.42 13.17
C ASP A 132 23.77 -2.12 12.52
N ASP A 133 24.39 -3.13 11.89
CA ASP A 133 25.67 -3.01 11.19
C ASP A 133 25.59 -1.97 10.06
N GLU A 134 24.55 -2.07 9.23
CA GLU A 134 24.31 -1.12 8.15
C GLU A 134 23.88 0.27 8.65
N ALA A 135 23.08 0.32 9.72
CA ALA A 135 22.72 1.59 10.35
C ALA A 135 23.94 2.30 10.93
N VAL A 136 24.93 1.59 11.47
CA VAL A 136 26.21 2.19 11.89
C VAL A 136 26.97 2.72 10.68
N LYS A 137 27.10 1.93 9.61
CA LYS A 137 27.79 2.33 8.38
C LYS A 137 27.18 3.59 7.76
N TRP A 138 25.86 3.68 7.72
CA TRP A 138 25.12 4.83 7.22
C TRP A 138 24.95 5.98 8.24
N GLY A 139 25.52 5.87 9.44
CA GLY A 139 25.44 6.90 10.48
C GLY A 139 24.03 7.13 11.04
N LEU A 140 23.15 6.12 10.95
CA LEU A 140 21.75 6.14 11.38
C LEU A 140 21.50 5.44 12.72
N SER A 141 22.48 4.72 13.27
CA SER A 141 22.33 3.93 14.51
C SER A 141 21.74 4.73 15.68
N HIS A 142 22.21 5.96 15.89
CA HIS A 142 21.72 6.87 16.96
C HIS A 142 20.32 7.46 16.71
N ARG A 143 19.71 7.19 15.54
CA ARG A 143 18.43 7.74 15.09
C ARG A 143 17.39 6.66 14.80
N LEU A 144 17.68 5.39 15.09
CA LEU A 144 16.77 4.26 14.79
C LEU A 144 15.37 4.44 15.41
N ASN A 145 15.29 5.11 16.55
CA ASN A 145 14.04 5.38 17.28
C ASN A 145 13.43 6.76 16.99
N ASP A 146 14.01 7.55 16.09
CA ASP A 146 13.46 8.84 15.67
C ASP A 146 12.43 8.63 14.57
N ARG A 147 11.40 9.49 14.53
CA ARG A 147 10.46 9.55 13.41
C ARG A 147 11.17 10.08 12.17
N ILE A 148 10.86 9.54 11.00
CA ILE A 148 11.40 10.02 9.72
C ILE A 148 11.10 11.51 9.53
N ALA A 149 9.92 11.98 9.94
CA ALA A 149 9.52 13.39 9.89
C ALA A 149 10.42 14.34 10.70
N TRP A 150 11.20 13.84 11.66
CA TRP A 150 12.12 14.65 12.47
C TRP A 150 13.54 14.69 11.92
N LEU A 151 13.83 13.92 10.87
CA LEU A 151 15.13 13.90 10.24
C LEU A 151 15.33 15.12 9.34
N SER A 152 16.58 15.55 9.18
CA SER A 152 16.94 16.44 8.07
C SER A 152 16.72 15.74 6.74
N GLY A 153 16.51 16.50 5.66
CA GLY A 153 16.29 15.92 4.33
C GLY A 153 17.41 14.96 3.89
N GLY A 154 18.67 15.24 4.25
CA GLY A 154 19.78 14.34 3.95
C GLY A 154 19.77 13.05 4.79
N MET A 155 19.35 13.12 6.05
CA MET A 155 19.20 11.92 6.90
C MET A 155 18.02 11.08 6.44
N ALA A 156 16.87 11.69 6.11
CA ALA A 156 15.74 10.99 5.50
C ALA A 156 16.14 10.31 4.19
N ARG A 157 16.99 10.97 3.38
CA ARG A 157 17.55 10.38 2.17
C ARG A 157 18.41 9.15 2.44
N ARG A 158 19.29 9.20 3.46
CA ARG A 158 20.08 8.04 3.88
C ARG A 158 19.18 6.86 4.23
N VAL A 159 18.08 7.09 4.96
CA VAL A 159 17.10 6.04 5.31
C VAL A 159 16.44 5.47 4.06
N SER A 160 15.97 6.32 3.15
CA SER A 160 15.33 5.92 1.90
C SER A 160 16.23 5.06 1.00
N VAL A 161 17.47 5.50 0.81
CA VAL A 161 18.46 4.79 0.01
C VAL A 161 18.81 3.46 0.68
N LEU A 162 19.11 3.46 1.98
CA LEU A 162 19.42 2.23 2.71
C LEU A 162 18.26 1.23 2.68
N ALA A 163 17.02 1.67 2.90
CA ALA A 163 15.82 0.85 2.74
C ALA A 163 15.72 0.28 1.31
N GLY A 164 16.11 1.05 0.29
CA GLY A 164 16.18 0.59 -1.08
C GLY A 164 17.28 -0.45 -1.33
N LEU A 165 18.39 -0.41 -0.59
CA LEU A 165 19.51 -1.35 -0.74
C LEU A 165 19.31 -2.65 0.05
N PHE A 166 18.57 -2.60 1.16
CA PHE A 166 18.41 -3.73 2.09
C PHE A 166 18.04 -5.07 1.44
N PRO A 167 17.07 -5.15 0.50
CA PRO A 167 16.74 -6.41 -0.15
C PRO A 167 17.93 -7.08 -0.86
N ALA A 168 18.89 -6.29 -1.37
CA ALA A 168 20.12 -6.82 -1.95
C ALA A 168 21.19 -7.09 -0.88
N LEU A 169 21.35 -6.20 0.12
CA LEU A 169 22.35 -6.35 1.20
C LEU A 169 22.21 -7.66 1.97
N ILE A 170 20.97 -8.11 2.21
CA ILE A 170 20.69 -9.33 2.96
C ILE A 170 20.64 -10.59 2.10
N SER A 171 20.57 -10.45 0.77
CA SER A 171 20.31 -11.54 -0.15
C SER A 171 21.59 -12.25 -0.59
N GLN A 172 21.56 -13.58 -0.65
CA GLN A 172 22.66 -14.39 -1.20
C GLN A 172 22.52 -14.62 -2.71
N SER A 173 21.31 -14.50 -3.27
CA SER A 173 21.08 -14.55 -4.71
C SER A 173 21.10 -13.16 -5.34
N PRO A 174 21.39 -13.04 -6.65
CA PRO A 174 21.21 -11.81 -7.41
C PRO A 174 19.84 -11.17 -7.19
N ARG A 175 19.82 -9.85 -7.01
CA ARG A 175 18.60 -9.05 -6.77
C ARG A 175 18.66 -7.81 -7.63
N LEU A 176 17.50 -7.35 -8.08
CA LEU A 176 17.38 -6.05 -8.72
C LEU A 176 17.30 -4.95 -7.65
N VAL A 177 17.98 -3.83 -7.90
CA VAL A 177 17.87 -2.59 -7.13
C VAL A 177 17.55 -1.44 -8.07
N ILE A 178 16.48 -0.69 -7.80
CA ILE A 178 16.06 0.47 -8.59
C ILE A 178 16.10 1.73 -7.72
N LEU A 179 16.91 2.71 -8.10
CA LEU A 179 17.13 3.93 -7.33
C LEU A 179 16.86 5.18 -8.17
N ASP A 180 15.99 6.07 -7.70
CA ASP A 180 15.70 7.35 -8.35
C ASP A 180 16.38 8.51 -7.61
N GLU A 181 17.44 9.07 -8.21
CA GLU A 181 18.28 10.16 -7.70
C GLU A 181 18.91 9.88 -6.31
N PRO A 182 19.51 8.69 -6.04
CA PRO A 182 19.91 8.27 -4.69
C PRO A 182 20.89 9.24 -4.02
N SER A 183 21.77 9.90 -4.77
CA SER A 183 22.72 10.86 -4.21
C SER A 183 22.14 12.23 -3.87
N SER A 184 20.92 12.55 -4.33
CA SER A 184 20.32 13.86 -4.10
C SER A 184 20.02 14.06 -2.62
N GLY A 185 20.64 15.07 -2.00
CA GLY A 185 20.48 15.36 -0.56
C GLY A 185 21.47 14.62 0.35
N LEU A 186 22.28 13.70 -0.18
CA LEU A 186 23.39 13.11 0.58
C LEU A 186 24.56 14.10 0.67
N ASP A 187 25.18 14.13 1.84
CA ASP A 187 26.45 14.79 2.06
C ASP A 187 27.62 14.00 1.42
N ARG A 188 28.85 14.51 1.54
CA ARG A 188 30.03 13.88 0.91
C ARG A 188 30.24 12.44 1.38
N ASP A 189 30.06 12.19 2.67
CA ASP A 189 30.24 10.87 3.26
C ASP A 189 29.13 9.92 2.82
N GLY A 190 27.86 10.35 2.83
CA GLY A 190 26.75 9.55 2.34
C GLY A 190 26.89 9.22 0.86
N GLY A 191 27.35 10.16 0.03
CA GLY A 191 27.64 9.91 -1.38
C GLY A 191 28.78 8.91 -1.60
N ARG A 192 29.82 8.92 -0.74
CA ARG A 192 30.91 7.93 -0.78
C ARG A 192 30.39 6.54 -0.40
N ILE A 193 29.67 6.42 0.71
CA ILE A 193 29.08 5.15 1.18
C ILE A 193 28.17 4.57 0.11
N LEU A 194 27.32 5.40 -0.52
CA LEU A 194 26.47 4.96 -1.63
C LEU A 194 27.28 4.32 -2.76
N CYS A 195 28.33 4.98 -3.25
CA CYS A 195 29.13 4.43 -4.36
C CYS A 195 29.83 3.12 -3.98
N GLU A 196 30.33 3.03 -2.74
CA GLU A 196 30.93 1.80 -2.20
C GLU A 196 29.91 0.65 -2.15
N GLU A 197 28.69 0.91 -1.69
CA GLU A 197 27.63 -0.11 -1.66
C GLU A 197 27.20 -0.57 -3.05
N LEU A 198 26.97 0.37 -3.97
CA LEU A 198 26.55 0.00 -5.33
C LEU A 198 27.60 -0.87 -6.01
N THR A 199 28.88 -0.54 -5.84
CA THR A 199 29.99 -1.32 -6.40
C THR A 199 30.05 -2.71 -5.74
N ALA A 200 30.02 -2.77 -4.40
CA ALA A 200 30.09 -4.04 -3.68
C ALA A 200 28.88 -4.95 -3.96
N LEU A 201 27.70 -4.38 -4.16
CA LEU A 201 26.50 -5.14 -4.53
C LEU A 201 26.58 -5.66 -5.97
N ALA A 202 27.07 -4.85 -6.91
CA ALA A 202 27.30 -5.29 -8.28
C ALA A 202 28.33 -6.43 -8.35
N GLU A 203 29.43 -6.35 -7.58
CA GLU A 203 30.43 -7.42 -7.48
C GLU A 203 29.84 -8.74 -6.92
N LYS A 204 28.79 -8.66 -6.09
CA LYS A 204 28.03 -9.82 -5.62
C LYS A 204 26.99 -10.35 -6.63
N GLY A 205 26.90 -9.74 -7.81
CA GLY A 205 25.99 -10.14 -8.88
C GLY A 205 24.62 -9.45 -8.84
N HIS A 206 24.37 -8.49 -7.95
CA HIS A 206 23.11 -7.73 -7.96
C HIS A 206 23.06 -6.79 -9.17
N GLY A 207 21.89 -6.65 -9.79
CA GLY A 207 21.67 -5.73 -10.92
C GLY A 207 21.08 -4.42 -10.41
N ILE A 208 21.61 -3.31 -10.89
CA ILE A 208 21.29 -1.98 -10.34
C ILE A 208 20.90 -1.03 -11.47
N LEU A 209 19.71 -0.45 -11.36
CA LEU A 209 19.24 0.65 -12.20
C LEU A 209 19.22 1.95 -11.38
N VAL A 210 20.02 2.94 -11.76
CA VAL A 210 20.09 4.23 -11.06
C VAL A 210 19.77 5.38 -12.00
N ALA A 211 18.73 6.15 -11.70
CA ALA A 211 18.55 7.47 -12.30
C ALA A 211 19.37 8.51 -11.54
N THR A 212 20.27 9.22 -12.22
CA THR A 212 21.17 10.17 -11.55
C THR A 212 21.69 11.23 -12.52
N HIS A 213 22.13 12.35 -11.96
CA HIS A 213 22.97 13.36 -12.63
C HIS A 213 24.32 13.53 -11.92
N ASN A 214 24.61 12.72 -10.90
CA ASN A 214 25.84 12.79 -10.12
C ASN A 214 26.97 12.03 -10.81
N GLN A 215 28.03 12.76 -11.17
CA GLN A 215 29.17 12.20 -11.87
C GLN A 215 29.78 11.00 -11.17
N LYS A 216 29.89 10.99 -9.83
CA LYS A 216 30.51 9.87 -9.10
C LYS A 216 29.76 8.55 -9.28
N VAL A 217 28.42 8.62 -9.37
CA VAL A 217 27.58 7.44 -9.59
C VAL A 217 27.65 7.00 -11.06
N ILE A 218 27.81 7.95 -11.98
CA ILE A 218 28.01 7.68 -13.41
C ILE A 218 29.38 6.99 -13.62
N ASP A 219 30.42 7.44 -12.91
CA ASP A 219 31.79 6.93 -13.06
C ASP A 219 31.93 5.45 -12.65
N ILE A 220 31.10 4.97 -11.72
CA ILE A 220 31.06 3.55 -11.32
C ILE A 220 30.11 2.70 -12.16
N ALA A 221 29.33 3.31 -13.06
CA ALA A 221 28.34 2.59 -13.84
C ALA A 221 29.00 1.73 -14.93
N THR A 222 28.56 0.48 -15.06
CA THR A 222 28.97 -0.42 -16.14
C THR A 222 28.47 0.09 -17.49
N LYS A 223 27.26 0.65 -17.52
CA LYS A 223 26.64 1.22 -18.71
C LYS A 223 25.92 2.52 -18.36
N THR A 224 26.11 3.54 -19.18
CA THR A 224 25.40 4.81 -19.09
C THR A 224 24.44 4.91 -20.26
N ILE A 225 23.18 5.24 -19.96
CA ILE A 225 22.13 5.46 -20.95
C ILE A 225 21.70 6.92 -20.86
N GLU A 226 21.99 7.67 -21.92
CA GLU A 226 21.69 9.09 -21.99
C GLU A 226 20.34 9.37 -22.65
N TRP A 227 19.63 10.35 -22.09
CA TRP A 227 18.37 10.82 -22.63
C TRP A 227 18.59 11.89 -23.69
N VAL A 228 18.47 11.53 -24.97
CA VAL A 228 18.62 12.46 -26.10
C VAL A 228 17.23 12.96 -26.54
N GLY A 229 16.84 14.14 -26.05
CA GLY A 229 15.54 14.75 -26.38
C GLY A 229 14.35 14.02 -25.72
N LYS A 230 13.43 13.45 -26.52
CA LYS A 230 12.29 12.64 -26.04
C LYS A 230 12.45 11.14 -26.29
N LYS A 231 13.64 10.68 -26.64
CA LYS A 231 13.96 9.27 -26.85
C LYS A 231 15.12 8.86 -25.95
N LEU A 232 15.06 7.62 -25.48
CA LEU A 232 16.17 6.96 -24.83
C LEU A 232 16.97 6.23 -25.91
N ASP A 233 18.29 6.34 -25.88
CA ASP A 233 19.15 5.60 -26.80
C ASP A 233 19.35 4.18 -26.25
N THR A 234 18.62 3.23 -26.81
CA THR A 234 18.61 1.84 -26.33
C THR A 234 18.61 0.87 -27.49
N GLU A 235 19.44 -0.16 -27.39
CA GLU A 235 19.44 -1.27 -28.32
C GLU A 235 18.26 -2.21 -28.03
N ALA A 236 17.69 -2.80 -29.09
CA ALA A 236 16.62 -3.76 -28.96
C ALA A 236 17.13 -5.02 -28.25
N VAL A 237 16.46 -5.42 -27.16
CA VAL A 237 16.82 -6.62 -26.41
C VAL A 237 15.85 -7.74 -26.79
N GLU A 238 16.34 -8.76 -27.48
CA GLU A 238 15.61 -10.01 -27.72
C GLU A 238 15.86 -11.00 -26.59
N TYR A 239 14.79 -11.42 -25.92
CA TYR A 239 14.80 -12.51 -24.95
C TYR A 239 13.59 -13.40 -25.17
N ASP A 240 13.81 -14.72 -25.16
CA ASP A 240 12.75 -15.71 -25.22
C ASP A 240 11.88 -15.61 -23.97
N SER A 241 10.56 -15.70 -24.15
CA SER A 241 9.58 -15.59 -23.06
C SER A 241 9.62 -16.87 -22.20
N PRO A 242 10.17 -16.83 -20.96
CA PRO A 242 10.19 -17.99 -20.09
C PRO A 242 8.81 -18.22 -19.44
N SER A 243 8.59 -19.43 -18.92
CA SER A 243 7.35 -19.84 -18.27
C SER A 243 7.02 -18.98 -17.04
N ILE A 244 5.76 -18.60 -16.90
CA ILE A 244 5.23 -17.75 -15.81
C ILE A 244 4.93 -18.63 -14.59
N LYS A 245 5.51 -18.29 -13.43
CA LYS A 245 5.00 -18.74 -12.12
C LYS A 245 4.90 -17.57 -11.16
N ALA A 246 3.76 -17.48 -10.46
CA ALA A 246 3.56 -16.48 -9.42
C ALA A 246 4.32 -16.92 -8.14
N PRO A 247 5.08 -16.02 -7.49
CA PRO A 247 5.69 -16.32 -6.20
C PRO A 247 4.63 -16.60 -5.13
N SER A 248 4.91 -17.57 -4.26
CA SER A 248 4.03 -18.02 -3.16
C SER A 248 4.08 -17.11 -1.92
N GLU A 249 4.60 -15.89 -2.02
CA GLU A 249 5.05 -15.08 -0.87
C GLU A 249 4.08 -13.96 -0.45
N LEU A 250 2.92 -13.86 -1.11
CA LEU A 250 1.95 -12.79 -0.84
C LEU A 250 1.51 -12.72 0.63
N GLY A 251 1.41 -13.86 1.30
CA GLY A 251 1.00 -13.95 2.71
C GLY A 251 1.96 -13.25 3.68
N ALA A 252 3.27 -13.34 3.44
CA ALA A 252 4.29 -12.71 4.27
C ALA A 252 4.25 -11.18 4.11
N ARG A 253 4.28 -10.69 2.87
CA ARG A 253 4.19 -9.25 2.55
C ARG A 253 2.89 -8.62 3.09
N ALA A 254 1.78 -9.36 2.99
CA ALA A 254 0.50 -8.97 3.56
C ALA A 254 0.50 -8.90 5.10
N LYS A 255 1.31 -9.71 5.78
CA LYS A 255 1.47 -9.64 7.24
C LYS A 255 2.29 -8.40 7.62
N THR A 256 3.43 -8.17 6.96
CA THR A 256 4.29 -7.00 7.17
C THR A 256 3.50 -5.70 7.01
N PHE A 257 2.70 -5.58 5.96
CA PHE A 257 1.83 -4.41 5.75
C PHE A 257 0.81 -4.21 6.87
N ARG A 258 0.15 -5.27 7.34
CA ARG A 258 -0.82 -5.18 8.44
C ARG A 258 -0.15 -4.74 9.74
N THR A 259 1.05 -5.26 10.03
CA THR A 259 1.85 -4.84 11.18
C THR A 259 2.19 -3.35 11.09
N TRP A 260 2.72 -2.90 9.94
CA TRP A 260 3.02 -1.49 9.68
C TRP A 260 1.81 -0.58 9.90
N ALA A 261 0.66 -0.93 9.31
CA ALA A 261 -0.57 -0.13 9.41
C ALA A 261 -1.06 0.01 10.86
N ASN A 262 -1.01 -1.08 11.64
CA ASN A 262 -1.43 -1.07 13.03
C ASN A 262 -0.47 -0.28 13.94
N ILE A 263 0.84 -0.39 13.71
CA ILE A 263 1.85 0.37 14.47
C ILE A 263 1.63 1.87 14.27
N LEU A 264 1.45 2.32 13.03
CA LEU A 264 1.21 3.73 12.73
C LEU A 264 -0.13 4.24 13.28
N ASP A 265 -1.18 3.45 13.15
CA ASP A 265 -2.50 3.83 13.67
C ASP A 265 -2.47 3.97 15.20
N TYR A 266 -1.82 3.04 15.91
CA TYR A 266 -1.66 3.13 17.37
C TYR A 266 -0.78 4.32 17.78
N ARG A 267 0.32 4.57 17.06
CA ARG A 267 1.23 5.69 17.36
C ARG A 267 0.56 7.05 17.20
N THR A 268 -0.25 7.20 16.16
CA THR A 268 -0.90 8.48 15.81
C THR A 268 -2.28 8.64 16.43
N TRP A 269 -2.82 7.57 17.03
CA TRP A 269 -4.21 7.48 17.45
C TRP A 269 -5.18 7.78 16.31
N GLY A 270 -4.77 7.50 15.07
CA GLY A 270 -5.42 8.02 13.87
C GLY A 270 -6.89 7.63 13.77
N SER A 271 -7.21 6.35 13.97
CA SER A 271 -8.59 5.85 13.96
C SER A 271 -9.44 6.44 15.09
N ILE A 272 -8.86 6.66 16.28
CA ILE A 272 -9.59 7.25 17.41
C ILE A 272 -9.84 8.74 17.14
N ALA A 273 -8.81 9.48 16.72
CA ALA A 273 -8.88 10.91 16.49
C ALA A 273 -9.78 11.29 15.30
N ALA A 274 -9.78 10.50 14.22
CA ALA A 274 -10.61 10.77 13.06
C ALA A 274 -12.00 10.12 13.20
N ASN A 275 -12.06 8.79 13.28
CA ASN A 275 -13.31 8.04 13.25
C ASN A 275 -14.05 8.15 14.59
N GLY A 276 -13.32 8.09 15.72
CA GLY A 276 -13.90 8.23 17.06
C GLY A 276 -14.51 9.62 17.29
N VAL A 277 -13.83 10.70 16.91
CA VAL A 277 -14.39 12.06 17.02
C VAL A 277 -15.65 12.22 16.18
N ALA A 278 -15.68 11.71 14.95
CA ALA A 278 -16.88 11.74 14.12
C ALA A 278 -18.07 10.99 14.78
N GLY A 279 -17.80 9.83 15.38
CA GLY A 279 -18.80 9.08 16.15
C GLY A 279 -19.29 9.84 17.38
N ILE A 280 -18.39 10.45 18.16
CA ILE A 280 -18.75 11.24 19.35
C ILE A 280 -19.59 12.46 18.96
N LEU A 281 -19.19 13.19 17.91
CA LEU A 281 -19.97 14.33 17.39
C LEU A 281 -21.37 13.89 16.95
N THR A 282 -21.49 12.69 16.36
CA THR A 282 -22.78 12.10 15.99
C THR A 282 -23.64 11.84 17.23
N ILE A 283 -23.08 11.28 18.31
CA ILE A 283 -23.78 11.07 19.58
C ILE A 283 -24.25 12.41 20.17
N LEU A 284 -23.36 13.41 20.22
CA LEU A 284 -23.70 14.75 20.73
C LEU A 284 -24.81 15.42 19.91
N LEU A 285 -24.79 15.25 18.58
CA LEU A 285 -25.83 15.76 17.70
C LEU A 285 -27.18 15.06 17.97
N ILE A 286 -27.18 13.74 18.13
CA ILE A 286 -28.39 12.97 18.49
C ILE A 286 -28.95 13.47 19.82
N LEU A 287 -28.11 13.66 20.85
CA LEU A 287 -28.52 14.19 22.15
C LEU A 287 -29.09 15.61 22.04
N ALA A 288 -28.48 16.47 21.22
CA ALA A 288 -28.92 17.85 21.02
C ALA A 288 -30.27 17.95 20.32
N LEU A 289 -30.66 16.94 19.53
CA LEU A 289 -31.95 16.89 18.83
C LEU A 289 -33.13 16.54 19.75
N SER A 290 -32.92 16.44 21.08
CA SER A 290 -33.96 16.16 22.08
C SER A 290 -34.86 14.98 21.69
N VAL A 291 -34.21 13.86 21.40
CA VAL A 291 -34.85 12.63 20.91
C VAL A 291 -35.80 12.01 21.94
N ASP A 292 -35.90 12.52 23.16
CA ASP A 292 -36.86 12.07 24.19
C ASP A 292 -38.32 12.01 23.69
N ASP A 293 -38.74 13.00 22.90
CA ASP A 293 -40.10 13.03 22.31
C ASP A 293 -40.25 12.03 21.15
N VAL A 294 -39.16 11.70 20.46
CA VAL A 294 -39.15 10.76 19.33
C VAL A 294 -39.00 9.32 19.82
N ALA A 295 -38.15 9.05 20.80
CA ALA A 295 -37.92 7.70 21.36
C ALA A 295 -39.13 7.19 22.16
N SER A 296 -39.94 8.08 22.72
CA SER A 296 -41.20 7.72 23.38
C SER A 296 -42.32 7.37 22.40
N THR A 297 -42.24 7.78 21.14
CA THR A 297 -43.24 7.52 20.08
C THR A 297 -42.74 6.58 18.98
N ALA A 298 -41.43 6.41 18.82
CA ALA A 298 -40.81 5.60 17.79
C ALA A 298 -40.46 4.20 18.32
N GLY A 299 -40.81 3.16 17.55
CA GLY A 299 -40.56 1.77 17.91
C GLY A 299 -39.07 1.39 17.95
N ALA A 300 -38.80 0.16 18.38
CA ALA A 300 -37.45 -0.39 18.57
C ALA A 300 -36.51 -0.21 17.36
N SER A 301 -37.05 -0.17 16.13
CA SER A 301 -36.28 0.09 14.90
C SER A 301 -35.59 1.44 14.84
N TRP A 302 -36.22 2.48 15.36
CA TRP A 302 -35.64 3.82 15.38
C TRP A 302 -34.51 3.89 16.41
N MET A 303 -34.70 3.22 17.55
CA MET A 303 -33.68 3.13 18.60
C MET A 303 -32.43 2.39 18.14
N MET A 304 -32.57 1.24 17.46
CA MET A 304 -31.43 0.48 16.93
C MET A 304 -30.69 1.26 15.85
N THR A 305 -31.42 2.04 15.06
CA THR A 305 -30.83 2.93 14.07
C THR A 305 -29.95 3.96 14.76
N LEU A 306 -30.49 4.71 15.73
CA LEU A 306 -29.74 5.70 16.51
C LEU A 306 -28.49 5.13 17.16
N LEU A 307 -28.62 3.96 17.77
CA LEU A 307 -27.53 3.31 18.46
C LEU A 307 -26.38 2.95 17.51
N SER A 308 -26.72 2.55 16.29
CA SER A 308 -25.75 2.13 15.27
C SER A 308 -25.22 3.28 14.41
N VAL A 309 -25.89 4.44 14.34
CA VAL A 309 -25.44 5.59 13.51
C VAL A 309 -24.01 6.04 13.85
N PRO A 310 -23.60 6.22 15.13
CA PRO A 310 -22.23 6.62 15.45
C PRO A 310 -21.17 5.66 14.92
N ALA A 311 -21.40 4.35 15.05
CA ALA A 311 -20.51 3.31 14.55
C ALA A 311 -20.48 3.26 13.00
N PHE A 312 -21.64 3.47 12.36
CA PHE A 312 -21.74 3.60 10.90
C PHE A 312 -20.96 4.81 10.38
N VAL A 313 -21.20 6.00 10.95
CA VAL A 313 -20.53 7.26 10.59
C VAL A 313 -19.03 7.14 10.80
N ALA A 314 -18.59 6.56 11.93
CA ALA A 314 -17.18 6.27 12.16
C ALA A 314 -16.57 5.40 11.06
N GLY A 315 -17.31 4.40 10.55
CA GLY A 315 -16.87 3.55 9.44
C GLY A 315 -16.77 4.26 8.09
N LEU A 316 -17.55 5.32 7.87
CA LEU A 316 -17.53 6.12 6.64
C LEU A 316 -16.29 7.02 6.54
N ILE A 317 -15.66 7.35 7.66
CA ILE A 317 -14.45 8.17 7.67
C ILE A 317 -13.26 7.34 7.16
N PRO A 318 -12.45 7.86 6.22
CA PRO A 318 -11.27 7.16 5.71
C PRO A 318 -10.36 6.71 6.84
N ALA A 319 -9.93 5.44 6.82
CA ALA A 319 -8.99 4.92 7.80
C ALA A 319 -7.66 5.70 7.77
N SER A 320 -7.07 5.92 8.94
CA SER A 320 -5.78 6.62 9.12
C SER A 320 -4.66 6.08 8.23
N THR A 321 -4.64 4.76 7.99
CA THR A 321 -3.67 4.10 7.11
C THR A 321 -3.64 4.69 5.70
N LEU A 322 -4.79 5.13 5.17
CA LEU A 322 -4.85 5.73 3.83
C LEU A 322 -4.08 7.07 3.79
N ARG A 323 -4.13 7.85 4.88
CA ARG A 323 -3.36 9.10 5.00
C ARG A 323 -1.86 8.83 4.96
N HIS A 324 -1.40 7.80 5.68
CA HIS A 324 0.00 7.38 5.66
C HIS A 324 0.45 6.88 4.27
N LEU A 325 -0.44 6.24 3.51
CA LEU A 325 -0.15 5.82 2.14
C LEU A 325 -0.06 6.99 1.16
N ASP A 326 -0.82 8.06 1.38
CA ASP A 326 -0.80 9.27 0.54
C ASP A 326 0.46 10.13 0.78
N GLU A 327 1.11 9.98 1.93
CA GLU A 327 2.34 10.70 2.25
C GLU A 327 3.54 10.20 1.44
N GLN A 328 4.34 11.13 0.92
CA GLN A 328 5.70 10.88 0.38
C GLN A 328 5.82 9.64 -0.52
N SER A 329 4.81 9.35 -1.36
CA SER A 329 4.80 8.15 -2.22
C SER A 329 4.90 6.80 -1.47
N CYS A 330 4.61 6.75 -0.17
CA CYS A 330 4.59 5.53 0.64
C CYS A 330 3.69 4.46 0.04
N GLY A 331 2.47 4.84 -0.36
CA GLY A 331 1.53 3.95 -1.04
C GLY A 331 2.06 3.40 -2.36
N ARG A 332 2.79 4.22 -3.12
CA ARG A 332 3.42 3.78 -4.38
C ARG A 332 4.53 2.77 -4.14
N TRP A 333 5.33 2.96 -3.09
CA TRP A 333 6.35 2.00 -2.67
C TRP A 333 5.73 0.65 -2.29
N TRP A 334 4.71 0.68 -1.42
CA TRP A 334 3.95 -0.53 -1.03
C TRP A 334 3.29 -1.21 -2.21
N ASP A 335 2.72 -0.44 -3.13
CA ASP A 335 2.12 -0.98 -4.34
C ASP A 335 3.17 -1.68 -5.19
N ALA A 336 4.33 -1.07 -5.45
CA ALA A 336 5.42 -1.68 -6.21
C ALA A 336 5.89 -3.00 -5.61
N GLN A 337 6.17 -3.02 -4.30
CA GLN A 337 6.68 -4.19 -3.61
C GLN A 337 5.69 -5.36 -3.51
N SER A 338 4.40 -5.11 -3.75
CA SER A 338 3.34 -6.10 -3.58
C SER A 338 2.57 -6.42 -4.85
N ALA A 339 2.99 -5.88 -6.00
CA ALA A 339 2.18 -5.92 -7.21
C ALA A 339 0.75 -5.37 -6.98
N GLY A 340 0.59 -4.50 -5.97
CA GLY A 340 -0.69 -3.88 -5.59
C GLY A 340 -1.64 -4.84 -4.90
N GLN A 341 -1.18 -6.05 -4.55
CA GLN A 341 -2.02 -7.12 -4.03
C GLN A 341 -2.15 -7.10 -2.50
N LEU A 342 -1.58 -6.12 -1.79
CA LEU A 342 -1.67 -6.05 -0.32
C LEU A 342 -3.13 -6.05 0.14
N PRO A 343 -3.49 -6.77 1.20
CA PRO A 343 -4.79 -6.58 1.83
C PRO A 343 -4.75 -5.25 2.58
N ILE A 344 -5.51 -4.24 2.13
CA ILE A 344 -5.85 -3.15 3.04
C ILE A 344 -7.04 -3.64 3.85
N SER A 345 -6.73 -4.24 4.99
CA SER A 345 -7.68 -4.33 6.09
C SER A 345 -7.61 -3.01 6.86
N PRO A 346 -8.73 -2.50 7.40
CA PRO A 346 -8.68 -1.39 8.34
C PRO A 346 -7.81 -1.75 9.54
N PRO A 347 -7.21 -0.75 10.23
CA PRO A 347 -6.51 -0.97 11.48
C PRO A 347 -7.35 -1.73 12.49
N GLN A 348 -6.68 -2.55 13.32
CA GLN A 348 -7.36 -3.35 14.35
C GLN A 348 -8.06 -2.49 15.41
N ALA A 349 -7.64 -1.23 15.60
CA ALA A 349 -8.29 -0.33 16.53
C ALA A 349 -9.65 0.15 16.04
N LEU A 350 -9.91 0.16 14.73
CA LEU A 350 -11.13 0.74 14.17
C LEU A 350 -12.42 -0.01 14.58
N PRO A 351 -12.47 -1.36 14.57
CA PRO A 351 -13.58 -2.11 15.17
C PRO A 351 -13.77 -1.80 16.67
N LEU A 352 -12.68 -1.59 17.42
CA LEU A 352 -12.75 -1.23 18.84
C LEU A 352 -13.34 0.17 19.04
N VAL A 353 -13.04 1.12 18.15
CA VAL A 353 -13.68 2.44 18.12
C VAL A 353 -15.18 2.30 17.89
N GLY A 354 -15.61 1.52 16.90
CA GLY A 354 -17.04 1.26 16.64
C GLY A 354 -17.77 0.64 17.84
N ALA A 355 -17.15 -0.37 18.45
CA ALA A 355 -17.66 -1.01 19.66
C ALA A 355 -17.76 -0.02 20.83
N GLY A 356 -16.71 0.76 21.08
CA GLY A 356 -16.69 1.78 22.14
C GLY A 356 -17.72 2.88 21.93
N LEU A 357 -17.91 3.36 20.70
CA LEU A 357 -18.95 4.34 20.37
C LEU A 357 -20.36 3.79 20.63
N THR A 358 -20.59 2.52 20.30
CA THR A 358 -21.86 1.85 20.57
C THR A 358 -22.11 1.70 22.07
N ALA A 359 -21.07 1.36 22.84
CA ALA A 359 -21.16 1.31 24.30
C ALA A 359 -21.47 2.69 24.91
N ILE A 360 -20.82 3.75 24.44
CA ILE A 360 -21.10 5.12 24.90
C ILE A 360 -22.53 5.52 24.54
N ALA A 361 -23.00 5.18 23.33
CA ALA A 361 -24.37 5.46 22.90
C ALA A 361 -25.40 4.72 23.78
N LEU A 362 -25.16 3.46 24.15
CA LEU A 362 -26.01 2.70 25.11
C LEU A 362 -26.10 3.40 26.47
N MET A 363 -24.99 3.96 26.97
CA MET A 363 -24.93 4.60 28.29
C MET A 363 -25.53 6.00 28.32
N THR A 364 -25.58 6.69 27.18
CA THR A 364 -25.87 8.14 27.12
C THR A 364 -27.20 8.45 26.46
N LEU A 365 -27.63 7.66 25.48
CA LEU A 365 -28.90 7.91 24.80
C LEU A 365 -30.07 7.54 25.73
N PRO A 366 -31.11 8.38 25.82
CA PRO A 366 -32.30 8.13 26.63
C PRO A 366 -33.16 7.05 25.97
N LEU A 367 -32.72 5.80 26.08
CA LEU A 367 -33.45 4.65 25.59
C LEU A 367 -34.51 4.29 26.64
N PRO A 368 -35.82 4.20 26.30
CA PRO A 368 -36.80 3.63 27.21
C PRO A 368 -36.29 2.27 27.67
N GLN A 369 -36.31 2.05 28.99
CA GLN A 369 -35.81 0.83 29.61
C GLN A 369 -36.41 -0.37 28.85
N TRP A 370 -35.59 -1.05 28.06
CA TRP A 370 -35.92 -2.34 27.48
C TRP A 370 -36.26 -3.23 28.68
N GLY A 371 -37.56 -3.42 28.93
CA GLY A 371 -38.09 -3.54 30.30
C GLY A 371 -37.28 -4.48 31.19
N SER A 372 -36.69 -3.96 32.28
CA SER A 372 -35.98 -4.65 33.38
C SER A 372 -35.20 -5.97 33.12
N GLN A 373 -34.87 -6.33 31.87
CA GLN A 373 -34.29 -7.61 31.46
C GLN A 373 -33.40 -7.45 30.22
N VAL A 374 -32.60 -6.40 30.14
CA VAL A 374 -31.43 -6.46 29.24
C VAL A 374 -30.34 -7.20 29.98
N ASP A 375 -30.25 -8.51 29.74
CA ASP A 375 -29.09 -9.28 30.14
C ASP A 375 -27.83 -8.65 29.52
N GLY A 376 -26.73 -8.56 30.27
CA GLY A 376 -25.46 -8.01 29.76
C GLY A 376 -24.93 -8.72 28.50
N VAL A 377 -25.48 -9.90 28.16
CA VAL A 377 -25.26 -10.60 26.90
C VAL A 377 -25.77 -9.82 25.68
N ILE A 378 -26.93 -9.17 25.79
CA ILE A 378 -27.53 -8.38 24.71
C ILE A 378 -26.69 -7.12 24.48
N GLU A 379 -26.32 -6.40 25.55
CA GLU A 379 -25.45 -5.22 25.46
C GLU A 379 -24.12 -5.56 24.79
N LEU A 380 -23.47 -6.65 25.22
CA LEU A 380 -22.23 -7.12 24.61
C LEU A 380 -22.41 -7.46 23.13
N SER A 381 -23.52 -8.10 22.77
CA SER A 381 -23.84 -8.44 21.38
C SER A 381 -23.95 -7.18 20.52
N LEU A 382 -24.63 -6.13 21.01
CA LEU A 382 -24.77 -4.87 20.29
C LEU A 382 -23.45 -4.14 20.14
N ILE A 383 -22.63 -4.11 21.18
CA ILE A 383 -21.28 -3.55 21.15
C ILE A 383 -20.43 -4.28 20.09
N THR A 384 -20.49 -5.61 20.04
CA THR A 384 -19.74 -6.39 19.04
C THR A 384 -20.24 -6.13 17.61
N LEU A 385 -21.55 -6.01 17.43
CA LEU A 385 -22.18 -5.69 16.15
C LEU A 385 -21.80 -4.28 15.68
N GLY A 386 -21.71 -3.30 16.58
CA GLY A 386 -21.22 -1.96 16.26
C GLY A 386 -19.78 -1.98 15.74
N GLY A 387 -18.88 -2.73 16.39
CA GLY A 387 -17.52 -2.91 15.90
C GLY A 387 -17.44 -3.60 14.53
N LEU A 388 -18.28 -4.63 14.31
CA LEU A 388 -18.38 -5.33 13.03
C LEU A 388 -18.92 -4.41 11.92
N LEU A 389 -19.90 -3.56 12.21
CA LEU A 389 -20.46 -2.58 11.28
C LEU A 389 -19.37 -1.59 10.83
N THR A 390 -18.64 -0.99 11.76
CA THR A 390 -17.53 -0.07 11.44
C THR A 390 -16.46 -0.76 10.57
N TRP A 391 -16.14 -2.02 10.87
CA TRP A 391 -15.19 -2.81 10.08
C TRP A 391 -15.65 -3.02 8.63
N LEU A 392 -16.90 -3.47 8.44
CA LEU A 392 -17.48 -3.73 7.11
C LEU A 392 -17.55 -2.46 6.26
N VAL A 393 -18.03 -1.35 6.84
CA VAL A 393 -18.14 -0.07 6.14
C VAL A 393 -16.75 0.45 5.75
N SER A 394 -15.77 0.34 6.64
CA SER A 394 -14.40 0.78 6.35
C SER A 394 -13.74 -0.02 5.23
N LEU A 395 -13.96 -1.34 5.16
CA LEU A 395 -13.47 -2.18 4.06
C LEU A 395 -13.97 -1.70 2.69
N ILE A 396 -15.23 -1.28 2.62
CA ILE A 396 -15.83 -0.75 1.40
C ILE A 396 -15.18 0.57 1.03
N HIS A 397 -15.07 1.50 1.98
CA HIS A 397 -14.43 2.80 1.74
C HIS A 397 -12.98 2.65 1.27
N ILE A 398 -12.20 1.77 1.91
CA ILE A 398 -10.85 1.41 1.50
C ILE A 398 -10.81 0.90 0.05
N SER A 399 -11.75 0.03 -0.32
CA SER A 399 -11.82 -0.55 -1.65
C SER A 399 -12.20 0.48 -2.71
N GLN A 400 -13.09 1.42 -2.36
CA GLN A 400 -13.42 2.57 -3.19
C GLN A 400 -12.19 3.47 -3.41
N TRP A 401 -11.49 3.85 -2.34
CA TRP A 401 -10.28 4.68 -2.44
C TRP A 401 -9.23 4.02 -3.35
N ARG A 402 -9.04 2.71 -3.22
CA ARG A 402 -8.10 1.96 -4.08
C ARG A 402 -8.49 1.95 -5.55
N LEU A 403 -9.78 1.78 -5.84
CA LEU A 403 -10.27 1.82 -7.20
C LEU A 403 -10.01 3.20 -7.81
N VAL A 404 -10.28 4.26 -7.05
CA VAL A 404 -10.03 5.66 -7.46
C VAL A 404 -8.54 5.96 -7.67
N SER A 405 -7.67 5.54 -6.74
CA SER A 405 -6.23 5.80 -6.82
C SER A 405 -5.57 5.09 -8.00
N SER A 406 -6.19 4.04 -8.54
CA SER A 406 -5.74 3.37 -9.76
C SER A 406 -6.10 4.09 -11.07
N LEU A 407 -7.03 5.06 -11.05
CA LEU A 407 -7.46 5.80 -12.23
C LEU A 407 -6.54 6.98 -12.53
N GLU A 408 -6.23 7.22 -13.81
CA GLU A 408 -5.36 8.33 -14.27
C GLU A 408 -5.87 9.73 -13.85
N ARG A 409 -7.15 9.85 -13.46
CA ARG A 409 -7.78 11.07 -12.91
C ARG A 409 -8.49 10.74 -11.59
N GLY A 410 -7.72 10.68 -10.50
CA GLY A 410 -8.18 10.31 -9.15
C GLY A 410 -9.23 11.22 -8.48
N ASN A 411 -9.73 12.26 -9.15
CA ASN A 411 -10.78 13.15 -8.63
C ASN A 411 -12.17 12.84 -9.22
N ALA A 412 -12.43 11.60 -9.61
CA ALA A 412 -13.73 11.22 -10.14
C ALA A 412 -14.82 11.40 -9.05
N LEU A 413 -15.53 12.54 -9.12
CA LEU A 413 -16.75 12.88 -8.38
C LEU A 413 -17.80 11.75 -8.39
N LEU A 414 -17.72 10.82 -9.35
CA LEU A 414 -18.56 9.65 -9.43
C LEU A 414 -18.45 8.73 -8.21
N PHE A 415 -17.34 8.73 -7.46
CA PHE A 415 -17.17 7.78 -6.37
C PHE A 415 -17.84 8.19 -5.06
N SER A 416 -17.94 9.48 -4.77
CA SER A 416 -18.76 9.95 -3.65
C SER A 416 -20.25 9.65 -3.86
N LEU A 417 -20.69 9.44 -5.11
CA LEU A 417 -22.06 8.99 -5.42
C LEU A 417 -22.33 7.54 -4.99
N PHE A 418 -21.30 6.73 -4.68
CA PHE A 418 -21.51 5.38 -4.15
C PHE A 418 -21.82 5.35 -2.64
N LEU A 419 -21.40 6.38 -1.88
CA LEU A 419 -21.64 6.46 -0.43
C LEU A 419 -23.14 6.39 -0.07
N PRO A 420 -24.06 7.09 -0.77
CA PRO A 420 -25.49 6.94 -0.53
C PRO A 420 -26.04 5.51 -0.69
N PHE A 421 -25.42 4.66 -1.51
CA PHE A 421 -25.84 3.26 -1.65
C PHE A 421 -25.54 2.41 -0.41
N LEU A 422 -24.70 2.90 0.52
CA LEU A 422 -24.44 2.24 1.80
C LEU A 422 -25.59 2.38 2.79
N ILE A 423 -26.59 3.22 2.49
CA ILE A 423 -27.78 3.38 3.34
C ILE A 423 -28.62 2.10 3.35
N TYR A 424 -28.84 1.46 2.20
CA TYR A 424 -29.71 0.28 2.14
C TYR A 424 -29.19 -0.92 2.95
N PRO A 425 -27.90 -1.33 2.83
CA PRO A 425 -27.35 -2.39 3.68
C PRO A 425 -27.39 -2.03 5.17
N PHE A 426 -27.21 -0.74 5.50
CA PHE A 426 -27.34 -0.25 6.87
C PHE A 426 -28.77 -0.39 7.40
N LEU A 427 -29.79 -0.06 6.61
CA LEU A 427 -31.21 -0.24 7.02
C LEU A 427 -31.58 -1.72 7.23
N LEU A 428 -31.08 -2.62 6.39
CA LEU A 428 -31.28 -4.06 6.59
C LEU A 428 -30.58 -4.56 7.85
N TRP A 429 -29.35 -4.09 8.09
CA TRP A 429 -28.58 -4.39 9.28
C TRP A 429 -29.33 -3.95 10.55
N THR A 430 -29.78 -2.70 10.63
CA THR A 430 -30.50 -2.17 11.80
C THR A 430 -31.81 -2.91 12.04
N ASN A 431 -32.60 -3.15 11.00
CA ASN A 431 -33.83 -3.97 11.09
C ASN A 431 -33.54 -5.39 11.60
N GLY A 432 -32.43 -6.00 11.16
CA GLY A 432 -31.98 -7.29 11.67
C GLY A 432 -31.65 -7.25 13.17
N GLN A 433 -30.97 -6.21 13.65
CA GLN A 433 -30.69 -6.06 15.08
C GLN A 433 -31.95 -5.92 15.93
N VAL A 434 -32.99 -5.23 15.44
CA VAL A 434 -34.28 -5.09 16.13
C VAL A 434 -34.92 -6.45 16.34
N SER A 435 -34.96 -7.26 15.29
CA SER A 435 -35.55 -8.60 15.35
C SER A 435 -34.81 -9.56 16.29
N MET A 436 -33.55 -9.28 16.62
CA MET A 436 -32.77 -10.03 17.61
C MET A 436 -33.27 -9.77 19.04
N LEU A 437 -33.86 -8.59 19.32
CA LEU A 437 -34.33 -8.20 20.66
C LEU A 437 -35.74 -8.70 20.97
N ASP A 438 -36.61 -8.83 19.96
CA ASP A 438 -38.00 -9.27 20.09
C ASP A 438 -38.10 -10.80 20.32
N ALA A 439 -37.41 -11.36 21.31
CA ALA A 439 -37.09 -12.79 21.55
C ALA A 439 -38.24 -13.84 21.62
N GLU A 440 -39.42 -13.58 21.08
CA GLU A 440 -40.54 -14.53 21.01
C GLU A 440 -40.49 -15.39 19.73
N LEU A 441 -39.70 -16.47 19.75
CA LEU A 441 -39.83 -17.67 18.89
C LEU A 441 -40.02 -17.47 17.36
N GLU A 442 -38.92 -17.24 16.62
CA GLU A 442 -38.70 -17.76 15.25
C GLU A 442 -37.26 -17.44 14.80
N LEU A 443 -36.34 -18.39 15.01
CA LEU A 443 -34.89 -18.13 15.00
C LEU A 443 -34.28 -17.92 13.60
N PHE A 444 -34.95 -18.35 12.52
CA PHE A 444 -34.34 -18.42 11.18
C PHE A 444 -34.74 -17.25 10.25
N GLU A 445 -36.00 -16.79 10.29
CA GLU A 445 -36.42 -15.60 9.53
C GLU A 445 -35.86 -14.30 10.14
N ARG A 446 -35.62 -14.25 11.47
CA ARG A 446 -35.19 -13.03 12.17
C ARG A 446 -33.72 -12.67 11.94
N PHE A 447 -32.82 -13.65 11.88
CA PHE A 447 -31.40 -13.38 11.55
C PHE A 447 -31.18 -13.07 10.06
N SER A 448 -32.18 -13.29 9.20
CA SER A 448 -32.03 -13.16 7.75
C SER A 448 -31.64 -11.74 7.33
N ASN A 449 -32.27 -10.70 7.91
CA ASN A 449 -31.99 -9.31 7.57
C ASN A 449 -30.61 -8.85 8.03
N LEU A 450 -30.18 -9.27 9.23
CA LEU A 450 -28.85 -8.98 9.76
C LEU A 450 -27.77 -9.60 8.87
N LEU A 451 -27.94 -10.89 8.55
CA LEU A 451 -27.05 -11.63 7.66
C LEU A 451 -27.07 -11.05 6.24
N ALA A 452 -28.24 -10.64 5.73
CA ALA A 452 -28.37 -10.01 4.43
C ALA A 452 -27.63 -8.66 4.39
N GLY A 453 -27.81 -7.79 5.40
CA GLY A 453 -27.07 -6.54 5.51
C GLY A 453 -25.55 -6.76 5.50
N ALA A 454 -25.08 -7.69 6.34
CA ALA A 454 -23.66 -8.09 6.40
C ALA A 454 -23.15 -8.62 5.05
N ALA A 455 -23.92 -9.50 4.41
CA ALA A 455 -23.59 -10.13 3.14
C ALA A 455 -23.54 -9.11 2.01
N ILE A 456 -24.45 -8.13 1.98
CA ILE A 456 -24.44 -7.07 0.98
C ILE A 456 -23.23 -6.15 1.18
N PHE A 457 -22.87 -5.80 2.42
CA PHE A 457 -21.63 -5.06 2.67
C PHE A 457 -20.39 -5.83 2.16
N LEU A 458 -20.29 -7.13 2.48
CA LEU A 458 -19.19 -7.97 2.01
C LEU A 458 -19.19 -8.13 0.49
N GLY A 459 -20.37 -8.31 -0.12
CA GLY A 459 -20.55 -8.42 -1.56
C GLY A 459 -20.11 -7.15 -2.29
N LEU A 460 -20.51 -5.98 -1.80
CA LEU A 460 -20.08 -4.70 -2.36
C LEU A 460 -18.57 -4.52 -2.27
N PHE A 461 -17.98 -4.86 -1.13
CA PHE A 461 -16.53 -4.90 -0.96
C PHE A 461 -15.84 -5.79 -2.01
N LEU A 462 -16.31 -7.02 -2.20
CA LEU A 462 -15.75 -7.96 -3.17
C LEU A 462 -15.90 -7.45 -4.61
N VAL A 463 -17.07 -6.91 -4.97
CA VAL A 463 -17.32 -6.34 -6.30
C VAL A 463 -16.37 -5.17 -6.58
N LEU A 464 -16.25 -4.21 -5.66
CA LEU A 464 -15.36 -3.07 -5.83
C LEU A 464 -13.89 -3.49 -5.95
N ARG A 465 -13.50 -4.55 -5.23
CA ARG A 465 -12.16 -5.12 -5.33
C ARG A 465 -11.92 -5.80 -6.69
N LEU A 466 -12.94 -6.42 -7.28
CA LEU A 466 -12.88 -7.08 -8.58
C LEU A 466 -12.91 -6.08 -9.75
N LEU A 467 -13.58 -4.94 -9.62
CA LEU A 467 -13.65 -3.88 -10.64
C LEU A 467 -12.31 -3.17 -10.90
N ARG A 468 -11.27 -3.50 -10.13
CA ARG A 468 -9.94 -2.96 -10.32
C ARG A 468 -9.41 -3.31 -11.72
N PRO A 469 -8.80 -2.34 -12.44
CA PRO A 469 -7.96 -2.68 -13.58
C PRO A 469 -6.85 -3.62 -13.09
N SER A 470 -6.87 -4.88 -13.56
CA SER A 470 -5.82 -5.87 -13.32
C SER A 470 -4.45 -5.34 -13.71
#